data_AF-A0A432SIT1-F1
#
_entry.id   AF-A0A432SIT1-F1
#
_cell.length_a   1.000
_cell.length_b   1.000
_cell.length_c   1.000
_cell.angle_alpha   90.00
_cell.angle_beta   90.00
_cell.angle_gamma   90.00
#
_symmetry.space_group_name_H-M   'P 1'
#
loop_
_entity.id
_entity.type
_entity.pdbx_description
1 polymer ?
#
loop_
_entity_poly.entity_id
_entity_poly.type
_entity_poly.pdbx_seq_one_letter_code
_entity_poly.pdbx_strand_id
1 'polypeptide(L)'
;MKRRELLGSLASAFTPKQESLIRPPYFGDESRAFEQECIRCDGRCATVCEEQIIQMGDDAYRREDMTIPWCKKGDHVMFGKYAGHRFKYGKSELRIMNDDEILAIVP
;
A
#
# COMPACT_ATOMS: atom_id res chain seq x y z
N MET A 1 -40.58 36.01 10.60
CA MET A 1 -40.12 34.63 10.34
C MET A 1 -38.71 34.69 9.75
N LYS A 2 -37.67 34.53 10.58
CA LYS A 2 -36.26 34.42 10.16
C LYS A 2 -35.70 33.17 10.85
N ARG A 3 -35.50 32.08 10.10
CA ARG A 3 -35.03 30.80 10.67
C ARG A 3 -34.31 29.90 9.65
N ARG A 4 -33.52 30.53 8.77
CA ARG A 4 -32.52 29.90 7.91
C ARG A 4 -31.33 30.89 7.87
N GLU A 5 -30.12 30.43 7.58
CA GLU A 5 -28.84 31.18 7.51
C GLU A 5 -27.82 31.03 8.67
N LEU A 6 -28.08 30.31 9.78
CA LEU A 6 -27.06 30.14 10.85
C LEU A 6 -26.37 28.77 10.92
N LEU A 7 -26.68 27.84 10.01
CA LEU A 7 -26.08 26.49 10.00
C LEU A 7 -25.14 26.22 8.81
N GLY A 8 -24.94 27.20 7.91
CA GLY A 8 -24.06 27.03 6.74
C GLY A 8 -22.56 27.15 7.03
N SER A 9 -22.19 27.80 8.15
CA SER A 9 -20.79 28.13 8.46
C SER A 9 -20.07 27.12 9.36
N LEU A 10 -20.77 26.11 9.91
CA LEU A 10 -20.18 25.06 10.73
C LEU A 10 -19.82 23.78 9.96
N ALA A 11 -20.35 23.60 8.74
CA ALA A 11 -20.07 22.41 7.92
C ALA A 11 -18.67 22.42 7.27
N SER A 12 -18.00 23.59 7.21
CA SER A 12 -16.64 23.70 6.67
C SER A 12 -15.53 23.30 7.66
N ALA A 13 -15.87 23.11 8.95
CA ALA A 13 -14.89 22.80 10.00
C ALA A 13 -14.63 21.29 10.19
N PHE A 14 -15.35 20.43 9.48
CA PHE A 14 -15.14 18.97 9.49
C PHE A 14 -14.72 18.49 8.10
N THR A 15 -13.56 18.94 7.63
CA THR A 15 -12.78 18.07 6.75
C THR A 15 -12.24 16.95 7.64
N PRO A 16 -12.61 15.67 7.42
CA PRO A 16 -11.95 14.59 8.12
C PRO A 16 -10.47 14.70 7.77
N LYS A 17 -9.65 15.07 8.75
CA LYS A 17 -8.20 15.00 8.63
C LYS A 17 -7.93 13.53 8.34
N GLN A 18 -7.47 13.22 7.14
CA GLN A 18 -7.12 11.86 6.75
C GLN A 18 -5.96 11.46 7.67
N GLU A 19 -6.27 10.75 8.76
CA GLU A 19 -5.27 10.29 9.71
C GLU A 19 -4.34 9.36 8.95
N SER A 20 -3.06 9.70 8.94
CA SER A 20 -1.97 8.84 8.48
C SER A 20 -2.01 7.58 9.34
N LEU A 21 -2.57 6.49 8.80
CA LEU A 21 -2.54 5.17 9.41
C LEU A 21 -1.10 4.64 9.35
N ILE A 22 -0.24 5.13 10.24
CA ILE A 22 1.16 4.68 10.33
C ILE A 22 1.16 3.28 10.96
N ARG A 23 1.75 2.32 10.25
CA ARG A 23 1.79 0.93 10.71
C ARG A 23 2.96 0.70 11.68
N PRO A 24 2.78 -0.09 12.76
CA PRO A 24 3.92 -0.64 13.50
C PRO A 24 4.86 -1.38 12.56
N PRO A 25 6.19 -1.25 12.71
CA PRO A 25 6.95 -0.54 13.75
C PRO A 25 7.28 0.94 13.44
N TYR A 26 6.77 1.52 12.34
CA TYR A 26 7.24 2.80 11.80
C TYR A 26 6.50 4.03 12.31
N PHE A 27 5.80 3.91 13.46
CA PHE A 27 4.95 4.93 14.07
C PHE A 27 5.59 6.31 14.31
N GLY A 28 6.93 6.38 14.32
CA GLY A 28 7.67 7.60 14.67
C GLY A 28 7.91 8.58 13.52
N ASP A 29 7.82 8.14 12.27
CA ASP A 29 8.21 8.94 11.11
C ASP A 29 7.17 8.83 10.00
N GLU A 30 6.25 9.80 9.96
CA GLU A 30 5.21 9.95 8.93
C GLU A 30 5.81 10.16 7.53
N SER A 31 7.04 10.66 7.45
CA SER A 31 7.47 11.35 6.25
C SER A 31 7.91 10.41 5.13
N ARG A 32 8.62 9.30 5.39
CA ARG A 32 9.04 8.30 4.36
C ARG A 32 9.50 6.94 4.92
N ALA A 33 9.31 6.69 6.22
CA ALA A 33 9.92 5.53 6.86
C ALA A 33 9.45 4.21 6.23
N PHE A 34 8.16 4.08 5.91
CA PHE A 34 7.65 2.83 5.36
C PHE A 34 8.19 2.52 3.96
N GLU A 35 8.08 3.45 3.00
CA GLU A 35 8.47 3.23 1.60
C GLU A 35 9.97 2.88 1.43
N GLN A 36 10.83 3.50 2.24
CA GLN A 36 12.28 3.32 2.15
C GLN A 36 12.79 2.18 3.03
N GLU A 37 12.22 2.02 4.23
CA GLU A 37 12.67 1.00 5.17
C GLU A 37 12.04 -0.36 4.90
N CYS A 38 10.84 -0.45 4.31
CA CYS A 38 10.22 -1.74 3.97
C CYS A 38 11.10 -2.53 2.98
N ILE A 39 11.65 -1.84 1.97
CA ILE A 39 12.59 -2.43 1.01
C ILE A 39 13.83 -3.00 1.71
N ARG A 40 14.32 -2.33 2.76
CA ARG A 40 15.52 -2.75 3.52
C ARG A 40 15.19 -3.51 4.81
N CYS A 41 13.93 -3.89 5.00
CA CYS A 41 13.49 -4.43 6.27
C CYS A 41 14.04 -5.84 6.45
N ASP A 42 14.85 -6.04 7.49
CA ASP A 42 15.30 -7.36 7.97
C ASP A 42 14.22 -8.07 8.80
N GLY A 43 12.95 -7.71 8.59
CA GLY A 43 11.82 -8.34 9.24
C GLY A 43 11.38 -7.71 10.56
N ARG A 44 11.49 -6.39 10.69
CA ARG A 44 10.89 -5.62 11.80
C ARG A 44 9.37 -5.44 11.65
N CYS A 45 8.83 -5.59 10.44
CA CYS A 45 7.38 -5.57 10.20
C CYS A 45 6.70 -6.73 10.94
N ALA A 46 5.51 -6.45 11.49
CA ALA A 46 4.78 -7.42 12.31
C ALA A 46 4.42 -8.69 11.51
N THR A 47 3.72 -8.55 10.38
CA THR A 47 3.18 -9.70 9.63
C THR A 47 3.12 -9.48 8.12
N VAL A 48 2.94 -8.23 7.68
CA VAL A 48 2.72 -7.87 6.28
C VAL A 48 3.64 -6.73 5.87
N CYS A 49 4.05 -6.76 4.61
CA CYS A 49 4.82 -5.71 3.95
C CYS A 49 3.95 -5.06 2.86
N GLU A 50 4.35 -3.89 2.41
CA GLU A 50 3.73 -3.20 1.28
C GLU A 50 4.83 -2.63 0.38
N GLU A 51 4.66 -2.84 -0.92
CA GLU A 51 5.55 -2.36 -1.97
C GLU A 51 4.72 -1.93 -3.18
N GLN A 52 5.30 -1.09 -4.03
CA GLN A 52 4.68 -0.64 -5.28
C GLN A 52 4.99 -1.59 -6.42
N ILE A 53 4.00 -1.87 -7.26
CA ILE A 53 4.17 -2.69 -8.46
C ILE A 53 4.85 -1.90 -9.57
N ILE A 54 6.06 -2.30 -9.91
CA ILE A 54 6.84 -1.69 -11.01
C ILE A 54 6.60 -2.37 -12.37
N GLN A 55 6.29 -3.67 -12.37
CA GLN A 55 6.08 -4.48 -13.55
C GLN A 55 5.23 -5.70 -13.21
N MET A 56 4.41 -6.13 -14.17
CA MET A 56 3.62 -7.37 -14.09
C MET A 56 4.01 -8.25 -15.28
N GLY A 57 3.98 -9.57 -15.08
CA GLY A 57 4.12 -10.52 -16.18
C GLY A 57 2.84 -10.59 -17.02
N ASP A 58 2.97 -11.00 -18.28
CA ASP A 58 1.85 -11.04 -19.24
C ASP A 58 0.76 -12.07 -18.84
N ASP A 59 1.16 -13.10 -18.10
CA ASP A 59 0.26 -14.15 -17.60
C ASP A 59 -0.13 -13.96 -16.11
N ALA A 60 0.21 -12.83 -15.49
CA ALA A 60 -0.19 -12.55 -14.11
C ALA A 60 -1.72 -12.53 -14.01
N TYR A 61 -2.28 -13.25 -13.02
CA TYR A 61 -3.72 -13.45 -12.84
C TYR A 61 -4.44 -14.10 -14.01
N ARG A 62 -3.74 -14.69 -14.98
CA ARG A 62 -4.36 -15.35 -16.14
C ARG A 62 -4.78 -16.77 -15.77
N ARG A 63 -5.94 -16.90 -15.12
CA ARG A 63 -6.46 -18.17 -14.60
C ARG A 63 -7.93 -18.35 -14.95
N GLU A 64 -8.42 -19.59 -14.93
CA GLU A 64 -9.84 -19.87 -15.22
C GLU A 64 -10.78 -19.32 -14.15
N ASP A 65 -10.31 -19.21 -12.91
CA ASP A 65 -11.06 -18.77 -11.73
C ASP A 65 -10.96 -17.25 -11.46
N MET A 66 -9.96 -16.57 -12.03
CA MET A 66 -9.74 -15.13 -11.87
C MET A 66 -9.70 -14.42 -13.22
N THR A 67 -10.73 -13.63 -13.50
CA THR A 67 -10.88 -12.88 -14.75
C THR A 67 -10.42 -11.42 -14.64
N ILE A 68 -10.25 -10.90 -13.42
CA ILE A 68 -9.87 -9.51 -13.16
C ILE A 68 -8.67 -9.50 -12.21
N PRO A 69 -7.53 -8.92 -12.61
CA PRO A 69 -6.36 -8.83 -11.73
C PRO A 69 -6.68 -7.94 -10.52
N TRP A 70 -6.18 -8.34 -9.35
CA TRP A 70 -6.38 -7.55 -8.13
C TRP A 70 -5.68 -6.20 -8.18
N CYS A 71 -4.55 -6.10 -8.87
CA CYS A 71 -3.71 -4.91 -8.88
C CYS A 71 -3.21 -4.63 -10.30
N LYS A 72 -2.82 -3.38 -10.55
CA LYS A 72 -2.14 -2.96 -11.79
C LYS A 72 -0.79 -2.33 -11.46
N LYS A 73 0.04 -2.17 -12.50
CA LYS A 73 1.30 -1.41 -12.40
C LYS A 73 1.04 -0.01 -11.81
N GLY A 74 1.82 0.34 -10.80
CA GLY A 74 1.72 1.61 -10.06
C GLY A 74 0.93 1.52 -8.75
N ASP A 75 0.12 0.47 -8.55
CA ASP A 75 -0.59 0.28 -7.30
C ASP A 75 0.37 -0.16 -6.18
N HIS A 76 0.01 0.22 -4.94
CA HIS A 76 0.64 -0.27 -3.73
C HIS A 76 -0.09 -1.52 -3.25
N VAL A 77 0.63 -2.60 -3.00
CA VAL A 77 0.03 -3.88 -2.61
C VAL A 77 0.61 -4.37 -1.31
N MET A 78 -0.23 -5.02 -0.50
CA MET A 78 0.17 -5.73 0.71
C MET A 78 0.42 -7.20 0.41
N PHE A 79 1.45 -7.76 1.02
CA PHE A 79 1.79 -9.18 0.91
C PHE A 79 2.40 -9.68 2.22
N GLY A 80 2.45 -11.01 2.37
CA GLY A 80 3.07 -11.63 3.54
C GLY A 80 4.56 -11.28 3.64
N LYS A 81 5.06 -11.02 4.85
CA LYS A 81 6.46 -10.60 5.10
C LYS A 81 7.53 -11.41 4.36
N TYR A 82 7.33 -12.72 4.22
CA TYR A 82 8.28 -13.65 3.60
C TYR A 82 7.93 -14.03 2.16
N ALA A 83 6.92 -13.40 1.57
CA ALA A 83 6.51 -13.71 0.21
C ALA A 83 7.50 -13.19 -0.83
N GLY A 84 7.70 -13.99 -1.89
CA GLY A 84 8.58 -13.68 -2.99
C GLY A 84 10.08 -13.78 -2.68
N HIS A 85 10.88 -13.39 -3.66
CA HIS A 85 12.33 -13.43 -3.64
C HIS A 85 12.92 -12.04 -3.88
N ARG A 86 13.85 -11.64 -3.01
CA ARG A 86 14.61 -10.39 -3.14
C ARG A 86 15.87 -10.64 -3.96
N PHE A 87 16.14 -9.75 -4.92
CA PHE A 87 17.34 -9.80 -5.73
C PHE A 87 17.85 -8.38 -6.03
N LYS A 88 19.14 -8.26 -6.31
CA LYS A 88 19.77 -6.98 -6.64
C LYS A 88 19.89 -6.83 -8.15
N TYR A 89 19.45 -5.69 -8.66
CA TYR A 89 19.63 -5.30 -10.05
C TYR A 89 20.25 -3.91 -10.11
N GLY A 90 21.55 -3.86 -10.42
CA GLY A 90 22.34 -2.62 -10.39
C GLY A 90 22.44 -2.04 -8.98
N LYS A 91 21.92 -0.82 -8.80
CA LYS A 91 21.88 -0.13 -7.49
C LYS A 91 20.55 -0.31 -6.75
N SER A 92 19.60 -1.03 -7.35
CA SER A 92 18.27 -1.24 -6.81
C SER A 92 18.12 -2.65 -6.29
N GLU A 93 17.39 -2.80 -5.19
CA GLU A 93 16.92 -4.08 -4.70
C GLU A 93 15.46 -4.24 -5.11
N LEU A 94 15.15 -5.36 -5.74
CA LEU A 94 13.84 -5.67 -6.30
C LEU A 94 13.32 -6.95 -5.65
N ARG A 95 12.00 -7.10 -5.67
CA ARG A 95 11.31 -8.30 -5.23
C ARG A 95 10.47 -8.83 -6.38
N ILE A 96 10.56 -10.13 -6.62
CA ILE A 96 9.66 -10.87 -7.51
C ILE A 96 8.80 -11.80 -6.67
N MET A 97 7.52 -11.89 -6.97
CA MET A 97 6.58 -12.78 -6.29
C MET A 97 5.50 -13.26 -7.26
N ASN A 98 4.81 -14.34 -6.87
CA ASN A 98 3.62 -14.79 -7.59
C ASN A 98 2.45 -13.84 -7.29
N ASP A 99 1.53 -13.75 -8.23
CA ASP A 99 0.28 -12.99 -8.14
C ASP A 99 -0.63 -13.48 -6.98
N ASP A 100 -0.54 -14.77 -6.63
CA ASP A 100 -1.21 -15.38 -5.48
C ASP A 100 -0.83 -14.85 -4.10
N GLU A 101 0.36 -14.25 -3.99
CA GLU A 101 0.90 -13.80 -2.70
C GLU A 101 0.38 -12.40 -2.31
N ILE A 102 -0.31 -11.73 -3.22
CA ILE A 102 -0.91 -10.41 -2.99
C ILE A 102 -2.14 -10.57 -2.10
N LEU A 103 -2.23 -9.79 -1.02
CA LEU A 103 -3.33 -9.84 -0.07
C LEU A 103 -4.37 -8.73 -0.29
N ALA A 104 -3.92 -7.52 -0.64
CA ALA A 104 -4.77 -6.36 -0.83
C ALA A 104 -4.07 -5.23 -1.59
N ILE A 105 -4.84 -4.31 -2.19
CA ILE A 105 -4.35 -2.99 -2.63
C ILE A 105 -4.46 -2.00 -1.46
N VAL A 106 -3.45 -1.16 -1.30
CA VAL A 106 -3.44 -0.01 -0.37
C VAL A 106 -3.82 1.27 -1.14
N PRO A 107 -4.80 2.04 -0.65
CA PRO A 107 -5.20 3.31 -1.26
C PRO A 107 -4.23 4.47 -1.02
#